data_AF-A0A3N6HNC4-F1
#
_entry.id   AF-A0A3N6HNC4-F1
#
_cell.length_a   1.000
_cell.length_b   1.000
_cell.length_c   1.000
_cell.angle_alpha   90.00
_cell.angle_beta   90.00
_cell.angle_gamma   90.00
#
_symmetry.space_group_name_H-M   'P 1'
#
loop_
_entity.id
_entity.type
_entity.pdbx_description
1 polymer ?
#
loop_
_entity_poly.entity_id
_entity_poly.type
_entity_poly.pdbx_seq_one_letter_code
_entity_poly.pdbx_strand_id
1 'polypeptide(L)' 'MEESLQDPGQNIFIASEYLAQLKAESEFVDVPAEEMTPAQYQELAARYNGGPYWEGSDAQAYGRGFDNDLSNAREAMR' A
#
# COMPACT_ATOMS: atom_id res chain seq x y z
N MET A 1 -8.14 -12.90 15.55
CA MET A 1 -7.41 -11.81 14.87
C MET A 1 -6.00 -12.24 14.49
N GLU A 2 -5.27 -12.95 15.35
CA GLU A 2 -3.94 -13.47 14.97
C GLU A 2 -3.99 -14.56 13.88
N GLU A 3 -4.97 -15.49 13.89
CA GLU A 3 -5.07 -16.54 12.86
C GLU A 3 -5.38 -16.02 11.44
N SER A 4 -6.20 -14.97 11.31
CA SER A 4 -6.50 -14.36 10.00
C SER A 4 -5.32 -13.62 9.37
N LEU A 5 -4.30 -13.28 10.18
CA LEU A 5 -3.03 -12.73 9.70
C LEU A 5 -2.05 -13.84 9.28
N GLN A 6 -2.29 -15.09 9.70
CA GLN A 6 -1.44 -16.25 9.40
C GLN A 6 -1.83 -16.92 8.07
N ASP A 7 -3.09 -16.83 7.65
CA ASP A 7 -3.52 -17.25 6.31
C ASP A 7 -3.14 -16.18 5.26
N PRO A 8 -2.29 -16.48 4.27
CA PRO A 8 -1.84 -15.49 3.31
C PRO A 8 -2.98 -14.89 2.47
N GLY A 9 -4.03 -15.67 2.17
CA GLY A 9 -5.16 -15.20 1.37
C GLY A 9 -6.01 -14.18 2.12
N GLN A 10 -6.36 -14.48 3.37
CA GLN A 10 -7.08 -13.54 4.24
C GLN A 10 -6.25 -12.30 4.56
N ASN A 11 -4.94 -12.46 4.77
CA ASN A 11 -4.04 -11.34 5.01
C ASN A 11 -4.03 -10.37 3.81
N ILE A 12 -3.86 -10.88 2.59
CA ILE A 12 -3.90 -10.07 1.36
C ILE A 12 -5.24 -9.36 1.22
N PHE A 13 -6.36 -10.05 1.48
CA PHE A 13 -7.68 -9.43 1.40
C PHE A 13 -7.83 -8.26 2.39
N ILE A 14 -7.45 -8.46 3.66
CA ILE A 14 -7.53 -7.42 4.70
C ILE A 14 -6.63 -6.23 4.35
N ALA A 15 -5.39 -6.49 3.91
CA ALA A 15 -4.46 -5.43 3.50
C ALA A 15 -5.01 -4.64 2.30
N SER A 16 -5.64 -5.31 1.35
CA SER A 16 -6.24 -4.67 0.16
C SER A 16 -7.42 -3.78 0.52
N GLU A 17 -8.30 -4.23 1.41
CA GLU A 17 -9.42 -3.42 1.92
C GLU A 17 -8.93 -2.18 2.65
N TYR A 18 -7.89 -2.31 3.48
CA TYR A 18 -7.32 -1.17 4.18
C TYR A 18 -6.65 -0.17 3.22
N LEU A 19 -5.94 -0.65 2.19
CA LEU A 19 -5.41 0.22 1.13
C LEU A 19 -6.51 0.95 0.35
N ALA A 20 -7.63 0.27 0.06
CA ALA A 20 -8.78 0.89 -0.60
C ALA A 20 -9.39 2.00 0.26
N GLN A 21 -9.49 1.81 1.58
CA GLN A 21 -9.92 2.85 2.51
C GLN A 21 -8.95 4.04 2.50
N LEU A 22 -7.63 3.81 2.60
CA LEU A 22 -6.63 4.88 2.58
C LEU A 22 -6.67 5.69 1.27
N LYS A 23 -6.95 5.04 0.14
CA LYS A 23 -7.15 5.71 -1.15
C LYS A 23 -8.43 6.54 -1.17
N ALA A 24 -9.51 6.05 -0.57
CA ALA A 24 -10.77 6.80 -0.47
C ALA A 24 -10.63 8.05 0.42
N GLU A 25 -9.72 8.02 1.38
CA GLU A 25 -9.39 9.14 2.27
C GLU A 25 -8.32 10.10 1.70
N SER A 26 -7.77 9.82 0.53
CA SER A 26 -6.77 10.66 -0.14
C SER A 26 -7.36 11.43 -1.32
N GLU A 27 -6.54 12.28 -1.94
CA GLU A 27 -6.91 12.99 -3.16
C GLU A 27 -7.02 12.06 -4.40
N PHE A 28 -6.76 10.75 -4.23
CA PHE A 28 -6.69 9.78 -5.32
C PHE A 28 -7.96 8.91 -5.41
N VAL A 29 -9.02 9.28 -4.70
CA VAL A 29 -10.29 8.52 -4.65
C VAL A 29 -10.84 8.19 -6.04
N ASP A 30 -10.78 9.14 -6.97
CA ASP A 30 -11.33 8.99 -8.33
C ASP A 30 -10.33 8.41 -9.35
N VAL A 31 -9.09 8.14 -8.97
CA VAL A 31 -8.08 7.56 -9.86
C VAL A 31 -8.22 6.03 -9.83
N PRO A 32 -8.44 5.33 -10.95
CA PRO A 32 -8.40 3.86 -10.97
C PRO A 32 -7.05 3.37 -10.45
N ALA A 33 -7.02 2.28 -9.66
CA ALA A 33 -5.79 1.84 -9.00
C ALA A 33 -4.68 1.58 -10.03
N GLU A 34 -5.01 0.91 -11.12
CA GLU A 34 -4.14 0.59 -12.26
C GLU A 34 -3.61 1.83 -13.03
N GLU A 35 -4.25 2.99 -12.85
CA GLU A 35 -3.86 4.27 -13.45
C GLU A 35 -3.13 5.19 -12.46
N MET A 36 -2.98 4.79 -11.20
CA MET A 36 -2.25 5.57 -10.21
C MET A 36 -0.80 5.77 -10.63
N THR A 37 -0.33 7.01 -10.45
CA THR A 37 1.07 7.36 -10.68
C THR A 37 1.97 6.73 -9.61
N PRO A 38 3.28 6.55 -9.87
CA PRO A 38 4.22 6.07 -8.87
C PRO A 38 4.14 6.87 -7.56
N ALA A 39 4.11 8.20 -7.62
CA ALA A 39 4.02 9.04 -6.42
C ALA A 39 2.77 8.76 -5.58
N GLN A 40 1.62 8.51 -6.22
CA GLN A 40 0.39 8.19 -5.51
C GLN A 40 0.45 6.82 -4.82
N TYR A 41 1.09 5.84 -5.46
CA TYR A 41 1.35 4.55 -4.82
C TYR A 41 2.33 4.66 -3.64
N GLN A 42 3.39 5.43 -3.79
CA GLN A 42 4.36 5.67 -2.72
C GLN A 42 3.70 6.33 -1.50
N GLU A 43 2.78 7.28 -1.72
CA GLU A 43 2.01 7.88 -0.64
C GLU A 43 1.11 6.85 0.07
N LEU A 44 0.39 5.99 -0.68
CA LEU A 44 -0.39 4.92 -0.06
C LEU A 44 0.47 3.96 0.75
N ALA A 45 1.67 3.61 0.27
CA ALA A 45 2.62 2.77 1.01
C ALA A 45 3.09 3.46 2.31
N ALA A 46 3.36 4.77 2.27
CA ALA A 46 3.70 5.53 3.46
C ALA A 46 2.53 5.61 4.45
N ARG A 47 1.30 5.83 3.98
CA ARG A 47 0.07 5.86 4.81
C ARG A 47 -0.20 4.51 5.47
N TYR A 48 -0.09 3.42 4.71
CA TYR A 48 -0.32 2.07 5.19
C TYR A 48 0.63 1.69 6.33
N ASN A 49 1.93 1.98 6.17
CA ASN A 49 2.96 1.59 7.13
C ASN A 49 3.16 2.62 8.26
N GLY A 50 2.92 3.91 7.99
CA GLY A 50 3.14 5.01 8.93
C GLY A 50 1.93 5.43 9.75
N GLY A 51 0.71 5.03 9.34
CA GLY A 51 -0.53 5.41 10.00
C GLY A 51 -0.66 6.94 10.15
N PRO A 52 -1.07 7.46 11.32
CA PRO A 52 -1.18 8.90 11.56
C PRO A 52 0.12 9.70 11.38
N TYR A 53 1.29 9.04 11.34
CA TYR A 53 2.59 9.68 11.22
C TYR A 53 3.22 9.50 9.83
N TRP A 54 2.40 9.22 8.82
CA TRP A 54 2.86 8.87 7.47
C TRP A 54 3.70 9.94 6.77
N GLU A 55 3.58 11.20 7.18
CA GLU A 55 4.38 12.31 6.68
C GLU A 55 5.83 12.29 7.23
N GLY A 56 6.09 11.51 8.28
CA GLY A 56 7.41 11.36 8.89
C GLY A 56 8.43 10.67 7.97
N SER A 57 9.71 10.99 8.15
CA SER A 57 10.82 10.48 7.31
C SER A 57 10.87 8.95 7.19
N ASP A 58 10.52 8.27 8.28
CA ASP A 58 10.56 6.82 8.40
C ASP A 58 9.41 6.18 7.61
N ALA A 59 8.20 6.73 7.73
CA ALA A 59 7.05 6.29 6.95
C ALA A 59 7.26 6.53 5.45
N GLN A 60 7.80 7.69 5.09
CA GLN A 60 8.17 8.02 3.72
C GLN A 60 9.24 7.09 3.14
N ALA A 61 10.03 6.39 3.98
CA ALA A 61 10.97 5.38 3.50
C ALA A 61 10.26 4.16 2.89
N TYR A 62 9.09 3.77 3.43
CA TYR A 62 8.26 2.74 2.82
C TYR A 62 7.74 3.18 1.45
N GLY A 63 7.34 4.45 1.31
CA GLY A 63 6.99 5.04 0.03
C GLY A 63 8.13 4.93 -0.98
N ARG A 64 9.34 5.38 -0.62
CA ARG A 64 10.52 5.28 -1.51
C ARG A 64 10.90 3.84 -1.89
N GLY A 65 10.63 2.87 -1.02
CA GLY A 65 10.89 1.45 -1.26
C GLY A 65 9.87 0.79 -2.20
N PHE A 66 8.65 1.34 -2.28
CA PHE A 66 7.50 0.70 -2.92
C PHE A 66 7.75 0.29 -4.38
N ASP A 67 8.37 1.15 -5.19
CA ASP A 67 8.57 0.86 -6.62
C ASP A 67 9.47 -0.38 -6.83
N ASN A 68 10.45 -0.59 -5.95
CA ASN A 68 11.30 -1.77 -5.99
C ASN A 68 10.51 -3.03 -5.61
N ASP A 69 9.69 -2.95 -4.57
CA ASP A 69 8.87 -4.06 -4.10
C ASP A 69 7.80 -4.46 -5.13
N LEU A 70 7.17 -3.47 -5.80
CA LEU A 70 6.20 -3.72 -6.86
C LEU A 70 6.86 -4.42 -8.06
N SER A 71 8.06 -4.00 -8.44
CA SER A 71 8.82 -4.66 -9.51
C SER A 71 9.13 -6.12 -9.14
N ASN A 72 9.63 -6.36 -7.93
CA ASN A 72 9.95 -7.71 -7.44
C ASN A 72 8.70 -8.60 -7.37
N ALA A 73 7.57 -8.06 -6.89
CA ALA A 73 6.31 -8.79 -6.81
C ALA A 73 5.78 -9.18 -8.20
N ARG A 74 5.86 -8.26 -9.18
CA ARG A 74 5.48 -8.55 -10.57
C ARG A 74 6.36 -9.63 -11.20
N GLU A 75 7.66 -9.65 -10.90
CA GLU A 75 8.58 -10.69 -11.35
C GLU A 75 8.27 -12.04 -10.71
N ALA A 76 8.03 -12.07 -9.40
CA ALA A 76 7.72 -13.30 -8.66
C ALA A 76 6.38 -13.94 -9.08
N MET A 77 5.49 -13.19 -9.72
CA MET A 77 4.21 -13.66 -10.26
C MET A 77 4.27 -14.15 -11.72
N ARG A 78 5.45 -14.09 -12.36
CA ARG A 78 5.68 -14.69 -13.69
C ARG A 78 6.17 -16.12 -13.60
#